data_AF-A0AAD7BS95-F1
#
_entry.id   AF-A0AAD7BS95-F1
#
_cell.length_a   1.000
_cell.length_b   1.000
_cell.length_c   1.000
_cell.angle_alpha   90.00
_cell.angle_beta   90.00
_cell.angle_gamma   90.00
#
_symmetry.space_group_name_H-M   'P 1'
#
loop_
_entity.id
_entity.type
_entity.pdbx_description
1 polymer ?
#
loop_
_entity_poly.entity_id
_entity_poly.type
_entity_poly.pdbx_seq_one_letter_code
_entity_poly.pdbx_strand_id
1 'polypeptide(L)'
;MFFAKPRSRFLVPMLLSWLTAGSVGMPSGSVARPSQVFYTGSGAAYWPNGSTVAVGPAPPPRQHLTSNTRELVERQWSEIYCYDSGTAVDQVWADGCVEDYCGTIQGVQVIGGGDLSMHCQVKDGMSVLMSVTADSGCSFNISTADICIYNFEQPIKECNIGMEKQGGVYSIPGSQWRTDPGNWFGNKTDV
;
A
#
# COMPACT_ATOMS: atom_id res chain seq x y z
N MET A 1 20.19 -29.20 -64.41
CA MET A 1 19.59 -27.93 -64.83
C MET A 1 19.32 -27.10 -63.58
N PHE A 2 20.08 -26.01 -63.42
CA PHE A 2 19.93 -25.06 -62.32
C PHE A 2 18.93 -23.98 -62.72
N PHE A 3 17.93 -23.73 -61.87
CA PHE A 3 17.18 -22.48 -61.92
C PHE A 3 17.07 -21.91 -60.50
N ALA A 4 17.94 -20.93 -60.23
CA ALA A 4 17.88 -20.04 -59.08
C ALA A 4 16.72 -19.05 -59.27
N LYS A 5 15.93 -18.81 -58.22
CA LYS A 5 14.88 -17.79 -58.18
C LYS A 5 15.30 -16.66 -57.23
N PRO A 6 15.18 -15.37 -57.63
CA PRO A 6 15.81 -14.27 -56.93
C PRO A 6 15.02 -13.76 -55.71
N ARG A 7 15.80 -13.23 -54.75
CA ARG A 7 15.42 -12.52 -53.53
C ARG A 7 14.61 -11.26 -53.83
N SER A 8 13.49 -11.05 -53.14
CA SER A 8 12.85 -9.74 -53.02
C SER A 8 13.08 -9.19 -51.61
N ARG A 9 13.86 -8.11 -51.53
CA ARG A 9 14.08 -7.33 -50.31
C ARG A 9 13.01 -6.24 -50.29
N PHE A 10 12.08 -6.29 -49.33
CA PHE A 10 11.21 -5.15 -49.04
C PHE A 10 11.91 -4.23 -48.03
N LEU A 11 12.30 -3.05 -48.52
CA LEU A 11 12.63 -1.87 -47.72
C LEU A 11 11.31 -1.29 -47.20
N VAL A 12 11.12 -1.28 -45.89
CA VAL A 12 10.04 -0.52 -45.24
C VAL A 12 10.60 0.86 -44.87
N PRO A 13 9.95 1.96 -45.27
CA PRO A 13 10.41 3.32 -44.98
C PRO A 13 10.18 3.67 -43.50
N MET A 14 11.21 4.29 -42.91
CA MET A 14 11.13 5.03 -41.66
C MET A 14 10.08 6.14 -41.76
N LEU A 15 9.09 6.12 -40.87
CA LEU A 15 8.25 7.28 -40.58
C LEU A 15 8.71 7.88 -39.26
N LEU A 16 9.41 9.01 -39.40
CA LEU A 16 9.75 9.96 -38.34
C LEU A 16 8.46 10.69 -37.94
N SER A 17 7.88 10.35 -36.78
CA SER A 17 6.81 11.14 -36.18
C SER A 17 7.41 12.06 -35.13
N TRP A 18 7.50 13.34 -35.47
CA TRP A 18 7.68 14.44 -34.54
C TRP A 18 6.34 14.72 -33.85
N LEU A 19 6.28 14.61 -32.52
CA LEU A 19 5.18 15.15 -31.74
C LEU A 19 5.73 16.15 -30.72
N THR A 20 5.27 17.38 -30.97
CA THR A 20 5.41 18.64 -30.26
C THR A 20 5.30 18.54 -28.74
N ALA A 21 6.30 19.11 -28.07
CA ALA A 21 6.22 19.49 -26.67
C ALA A 21 5.18 20.61 -26.48
N GLY A 22 4.02 20.26 -25.92
CA GLY A 22 3.03 21.22 -25.41
C GLY A 22 3.21 21.39 -23.91
N SER A 23 3.92 22.43 -23.49
CA SER A 23 4.01 22.86 -22.10
C SER A 23 2.70 23.54 -21.70
N VAL A 24 1.82 22.81 -21.00
CA VAL A 24 0.63 23.38 -20.37
C VAL A 24 1.03 23.90 -18.99
N GLY A 25 1.01 25.22 -18.83
CA GLY A 25 1.24 25.87 -17.54
C GLY A 25 0.17 25.46 -16.54
N MET A 26 0.60 24.95 -15.39
CA MET A 26 -0.28 24.73 -14.25
C MET A 26 -0.46 26.04 -13.48
N PRO A 27 -1.70 26.44 -13.15
CA PRO A 27 -1.94 27.57 -12.26
C PRO A 27 -1.47 27.20 -10.84
N SER A 28 -0.66 28.08 -10.24
CA SER A 28 -0.34 28.05 -8.81
C SER A 28 -1.61 28.28 -7.99
N GLY A 29 -2.30 27.19 -7.66
CA GLY A 29 -3.31 27.16 -6.62
C GLY A 29 -2.62 27.08 -5.27
N SER A 30 -2.58 28.20 -4.54
CA SER A 30 -2.28 28.22 -3.12
C SER A 30 -3.31 27.36 -2.39
N VAL A 31 -2.97 26.11 -2.11
CA VAL A 31 -3.76 25.26 -1.21
C VAL A 31 -3.72 25.94 0.14
N ALA A 32 -4.89 26.41 0.58
CA ALA A 32 -5.10 26.90 1.93
C ALA A 32 -4.63 25.80 2.89
N ARG A 33 -3.60 26.12 3.69
CA ARG A 33 -3.13 25.27 4.78
C ARG A 33 -4.35 24.84 5.62
N PRO A 34 -4.48 23.56 5.99
CA PRO A 34 -5.46 23.18 6.98
C PRO A 34 -5.20 23.99 8.25
N SER A 35 -6.26 24.63 8.73
CA SER A 35 -6.29 25.46 9.94
C SER A 35 -5.57 24.71 11.07
N GLN A 36 -4.44 25.26 11.53
CA GLN A 36 -3.74 24.72 12.67
C GLN A 36 -4.67 24.80 13.89
N VAL A 37 -5.01 23.65 14.45
CA VAL A 37 -5.69 23.57 15.74
C VAL A 37 -4.62 23.89 16.80
N PHE A 38 -4.75 25.05 17.44
CA PHE A 38 -3.90 25.43 18.56
C PHE A 38 -4.41 24.75 19.82
N TYR A 39 -3.63 23.82 20.36
CA TYR A 39 -3.86 23.27 21.69
C TYR A 39 -3.22 24.20 22.71
N THR A 40 -4.03 25.02 23.40
CA THR A 40 -3.57 25.66 24.63
C THR A 40 -3.61 24.60 25.75
N GLY A 41 -2.61 24.59 26.63
CA GLY A 41 -2.42 23.61 27.72
C GLY A 41 -3.53 23.58 28.79
N SER A 42 -4.73 24.05 28.47
CA SER A 42 -5.93 24.14 29.29
C SER A 42 -7.11 23.31 28.74
N GLY A 43 -6.93 22.53 27.67
CA GLY A 43 -7.91 21.51 27.26
C GLY A 43 -9.14 21.99 26.47
N ALA A 44 -9.12 23.20 25.90
CA ALA A 44 -10.18 23.69 25.02
C ALA A 44 -9.67 23.85 23.58
N ALA A 45 -10.37 23.23 22.62
CA ALA A 45 -10.14 23.46 21.18
C ALA A 45 -11.16 24.50 20.69
N TYR A 46 -10.67 25.58 20.08
CA TYR A 46 -11.52 26.64 19.51
C TYR A 46 -11.57 26.52 17.99
N TRP A 47 -12.79 26.47 17.45
CA TRP A 47 -13.05 26.64 16.03
C TRP A 47 -13.34 28.13 15.72
N PRO A 48 -12.95 28.64 14.54
CA PRO A 48 -13.12 30.05 14.18
C PRO A 48 -14.60 30.51 14.05
N ASN A 49 -15.58 29.63 14.28
CA ASN A 49 -17.00 29.94 14.16
C ASN A 49 -17.74 30.05 15.51
N GLY A 50 -17.02 30.11 16.64
CA GLY A 50 -17.60 30.39 17.96
C GLY A 50 -18.42 29.25 18.59
N SER A 51 -18.49 28.07 17.96
CA SER A 51 -19.16 26.90 18.53
C SER A 51 -18.25 26.18 19.54
N THR A 52 -18.70 26.06 20.78
CA THR A 52 -18.07 25.26 21.82
C THR A 52 -18.66 23.84 21.80
N VAL A 53 -17.82 22.83 21.57
CA VAL A 53 -18.21 21.43 21.79
C VAL A 53 -17.71 21.03 23.16
N ALA A 54 -18.60 20.49 24.00
CA ALA A 54 -18.19 19.92 25.29
C ALA A 54 -17.20 18.78 25.04
N VAL A 55 -15.94 19.00 25.42
CA VAL A 55 -14.92 17.95 25.38
C VAL A 55 -15.30 16.95 26.47
N GLY A 56 -15.60 15.71 26.07
CA GLY A 56 -15.80 14.61 27.01
C GLY A 56 -14.57 14.43 27.91
N PRO A 57 -14.69 13.64 29.00
CA PRO A 57 -13.58 13.42 29.92
C PRO A 57 -12.31 13.05 29.15
N ALA A 58 -11.20 13.70 29.51
CA ALA A 58 -9.91 13.48 28.86
C ALA A 58 -9.64 11.96 28.81
N PRO A 59 -9.27 11.41 27.63
CA PRO A 59 -8.86 10.03 27.56
C PRO A 59 -7.72 9.84 28.57
N PRO A 60 -7.65 8.67 29.24
CA PRO A 60 -6.64 8.42 30.26
C PRO A 60 -5.25 8.73 29.69
N PRO A 61 -4.31 9.26 30.51
CA PRO A 61 -2.99 9.61 30.05
C PRO A 61 -2.41 8.43 29.29
N ARG A 62 -2.03 8.68 28.02
CA ARG A 62 -1.44 7.67 27.12
C ARG A 62 -0.28 7.06 27.90
N GLN A 63 -0.47 5.84 28.39
CA GLN A 63 0.60 5.14 29.07
C GLN A 63 1.69 4.96 28.02
N HIS A 64 2.88 5.45 28.33
CA HIS A 64 4.04 5.29 27.48
C HIS A 64 4.42 3.81 27.58
N LEU A 65 3.75 2.95 26.81
CA LEU A 65 4.13 1.55 26.71
C LEU A 65 5.56 1.55 26.17
N THR A 66 6.48 1.01 26.98
CA THR A 66 7.83 0.72 26.49
C THR A 66 7.71 -0.17 25.26
N SER A 67 8.57 0.01 24.26
CA SER A 67 8.55 -0.74 22.97
C SER A 67 8.17 -2.22 23.13
N ASN A 68 8.76 -2.89 24.12
CA ASN A 68 8.49 -4.31 24.42
C ASN A 68 7.06 -4.63 24.85
N THR A 69 6.39 -3.76 25.61
CA THR A 69 5.03 -4.03 26.12
C THR A 69 3.98 -3.79 25.06
N ARG A 70 4.21 -2.83 24.15
CA ARG A 70 3.34 -2.59 23.00
C ARG A 70 3.43 -3.72 21.99
N GLU A 71 4.63 -4.18 21.66
CA GLU A 71 4.82 -5.37 20.81
C GLU A 71 4.15 -6.62 21.39
N LEU A 72 4.25 -6.84 22.71
CA LEU A 72 3.63 -7.99 23.36
C LEU A 72 2.09 -7.93 23.33
N VAL A 73 1.51 -6.75 23.56
CA VAL A 73 0.05 -6.57 23.52
C VAL A 73 -0.49 -6.60 22.10
N GLU A 74 0.21 -5.99 21.12
CA GLU A 74 -0.19 -6.03 19.72
C GLU A 74 -0.10 -7.45 19.15
N ARG A 75 0.92 -8.24 19.51
CA ARG A 75 0.99 -9.67 19.16
C ARG A 75 -0.16 -10.50 19.70
N GLN A 76 -0.72 -10.14 20.85
CA GLN A 76 -1.80 -10.91 21.48
C GLN A 76 -3.11 -10.87 20.68
N TRP A 77 -3.27 -9.87 19.80
CA TRP A 77 -4.49 -9.68 19.00
C TRP A 77 -4.23 -9.70 17.50
N SER A 78 -3.00 -10.05 17.10
CA SER A 78 -2.62 -10.10 15.71
C SER A 78 -2.68 -11.52 15.19
N GLU A 79 -3.39 -11.75 14.09
CA GLU A 79 -3.55 -13.04 13.46
C GLU A 79 -2.91 -13.03 12.08
N ILE A 80 -2.17 -14.10 11.74
CA ILE A 80 -1.60 -14.28 10.41
C ILE A 80 -2.27 -15.49 9.78
N TYR A 81 -2.91 -15.26 8.64
CA TYR A 81 -3.51 -16.29 7.81
C TYR A 81 -2.69 -16.47 6.55
N CYS A 82 -2.07 -17.63 6.39
CA CYS A 82 -1.30 -17.99 5.20
C CYS A 82 -2.20 -18.58 4.13
N TYR A 83 -1.92 -18.26 2.87
CA TYR A 83 -2.63 -18.88 1.75
C TYR A 83 -2.14 -20.30 1.47
N ASP A 84 -3.08 -21.22 1.29
CA ASP A 84 -2.77 -22.64 1.06
C ASP A 84 -2.22 -22.95 -0.35
N SER A 85 -2.31 -22.02 -1.31
CA SER A 85 -1.86 -22.26 -2.69
C SER A 85 -1.53 -20.99 -3.48
N GLY A 86 -0.52 -21.09 -4.35
CA GLY A 86 -0.20 -20.13 -5.42
C GLY A 86 1.31 -20.00 -5.66
N THR A 87 1.83 -18.80 -5.91
CA THR A 87 3.24 -18.62 -6.30
C THR A 87 4.10 -17.99 -5.21
N ALA A 88 5.36 -18.43 -5.12
CA ALA A 88 6.39 -17.74 -4.36
C ALA A 88 7.11 -16.72 -5.24
N VAL A 89 7.51 -15.60 -4.65
CA VAL A 89 8.39 -14.61 -5.28
C VAL A 89 9.73 -14.61 -4.53
N ASP A 90 10.78 -14.03 -5.09
CA ASP A 90 11.98 -13.78 -4.28
C ASP A 90 11.63 -12.71 -3.22
N GLN A 91 12.05 -12.94 -1.97
CA GLN A 91 11.77 -12.03 -0.87
C GLN A 91 12.28 -10.61 -1.15
N VAL A 92 13.44 -10.46 -1.79
CA VAL A 92 14.00 -9.13 -2.12
C VAL A 92 13.08 -8.34 -3.03
N TRP A 93 12.39 -9.00 -3.96
CA TRP A 93 11.42 -8.33 -4.82
C TRP A 93 10.12 -7.98 -4.07
N ALA A 94 9.67 -8.85 -3.16
CA ALA A 94 8.51 -8.57 -2.35
C ALA A 94 8.75 -7.38 -1.41
N ASP A 95 9.89 -7.36 -0.73
CA ASP A 95 10.27 -6.29 0.19
C ASP A 95 10.37 -4.95 -0.56
N GLY A 96 10.99 -4.92 -1.75
CA GLY A 96 11.03 -3.71 -2.58
C GLY A 96 9.64 -3.20 -3.00
N CYS A 97 8.72 -4.10 -3.34
CA CYS A 97 7.33 -3.73 -3.64
C CYS A 97 6.60 -3.13 -2.42
N VAL A 98 6.85 -3.67 -1.23
CA VAL A 98 6.28 -3.18 0.03
C VAL A 98 6.82 -1.79 0.35
N GLU A 99 8.13 -1.57 0.24
CA GLU A 99 8.76 -0.27 0.46
C GLU A 99 8.17 0.81 -0.47
N ASP A 100 8.07 0.53 -1.77
CA ASP A 100 7.49 1.45 -2.76
C ASP A 100 6.01 1.77 -2.46
N TYR A 101 5.24 0.75 -2.06
CA TYR A 101 3.83 0.94 -1.73
C TYR A 101 3.66 1.82 -0.49
N CYS A 102 4.39 1.50 0.58
CA CYS A 102 4.31 2.19 1.85
C CYS A 102 4.81 3.64 1.75
N GLY A 103 5.82 3.90 0.91
CA GLY A 103 6.23 5.27 0.58
C GLY A 103 5.13 6.07 -0.13
N THR A 104 4.28 5.41 -0.92
CA THR A 104 3.19 6.05 -1.67
C THR A 104 1.97 6.37 -0.79
N ILE A 105 1.60 5.47 0.13
CA ILE A 105 0.39 5.60 0.95
C ILE A 105 0.64 6.19 2.35
N GLN A 106 1.88 6.56 2.67
CA GLN A 106 2.18 7.23 3.94
C GLN A 106 1.37 8.53 4.08
N GLY A 107 0.76 8.71 5.26
CA GLY A 107 -0.08 9.85 5.57
C GLY A 107 -1.52 9.75 5.03
N VAL A 108 -1.84 8.70 4.27
CA VAL A 108 -3.21 8.44 3.81
C VAL A 108 -4.05 7.89 4.96
N GLN A 109 -5.31 8.35 5.03
CA GLN A 109 -6.32 7.81 5.93
C GLN A 109 -7.09 6.69 5.22
N VAL A 110 -7.15 5.52 5.84
CA VAL A 110 -8.05 4.43 5.43
C VAL A 110 -9.34 4.56 6.25
N ILE A 111 -10.43 4.82 5.56
CA ILE A 111 -11.77 4.99 6.14
C ILE A 111 -12.44 3.63 6.29
N GLY A 112 -13.34 3.47 7.27
CA GLY A 112 -13.97 2.19 7.57
C GLY A 112 -14.74 1.59 6.41
N GLY A 113 -14.44 0.32 6.11
CA GLY A 113 -14.92 -0.39 4.91
C GLY A 113 -14.20 0.00 3.62
N GLY A 114 -13.23 0.92 3.67
CA GLY A 114 -12.40 1.30 2.53
C GLY A 114 -11.16 0.42 2.40
N ASP A 115 -10.65 0.35 1.18
CA ASP A 115 -9.44 -0.36 0.83
C ASP A 115 -8.46 0.54 0.06
N LEU A 116 -7.17 0.27 0.25
CA LEU A 116 -6.11 0.74 -0.64
C LEU A 116 -5.40 -0.49 -1.17
N SER A 117 -5.24 -0.59 -2.49
CA SER A 117 -4.54 -1.70 -3.11
C SER A 117 -3.53 -1.24 -4.16
N MET A 118 -2.44 -1.98 -4.26
CA MET A 118 -1.43 -1.79 -5.30
C MET A 118 -1.00 -3.13 -5.86
N HIS A 119 -0.77 -3.11 -7.18
CA HIS A 119 -0.21 -4.23 -7.91
C HIS A 119 1.20 -3.89 -8.34
N CYS A 120 2.19 -4.50 -7.70
CA CYS A 120 3.59 -4.30 -8.01
C CYS A 120 4.07 -5.38 -8.98
N GLN A 121 4.49 -4.97 -10.17
CA GLN A 121 5.07 -5.89 -11.14
C GLN A 121 6.53 -6.17 -10.78
N VAL A 122 6.88 -7.44 -10.69
CA VAL A 122 8.25 -7.89 -10.46
C VAL A 122 8.78 -8.62 -11.71
N LYS A 123 9.89 -9.34 -11.57
CA LYS A 123 10.57 -9.99 -12.69
C LYS A 123 9.76 -11.16 -13.28
N ASP A 124 10.00 -11.48 -14.56
CA ASP A 124 9.55 -12.70 -15.23
C ASP A 124 8.02 -12.90 -15.26
N GLY A 125 7.25 -11.80 -15.28
CA GLY A 125 5.79 -11.87 -15.30
C GLY A 125 5.19 -12.27 -13.96
N MET A 126 5.94 -12.09 -12.87
CA MET A 126 5.45 -12.21 -11.51
C MET A 126 5.02 -10.84 -10.99
N SER A 127 4.19 -10.84 -9.96
CA SER A 127 3.69 -9.63 -9.34
C SER A 127 3.32 -9.86 -7.88
N VAL A 128 3.26 -8.78 -7.11
CA VAL A 128 2.82 -8.79 -5.72
C VAL A 128 1.61 -7.87 -5.60
N LEU A 129 0.48 -8.46 -5.23
CA LEU A 129 -0.71 -7.71 -4.85
C LEU A 129 -0.62 -7.37 -3.36
N MET A 130 -0.69 -6.09 -3.03
CA MET A 130 -0.77 -5.61 -1.66
C MET A 130 -2.08 -4.88 -1.47
N SER A 131 -2.76 -5.11 -0.35
CA SER A 131 -3.92 -4.33 0.01
C SER A 131 -4.05 -4.13 1.51
N VAL A 132 -4.44 -2.93 1.92
CA VAL A 132 -4.82 -2.64 3.30
C VAL A 132 -6.29 -2.25 3.32
N THR A 133 -7.05 -2.86 4.23
CA THR A 133 -8.49 -2.62 4.39
C THR A 133 -8.75 -2.22 5.83
N ALA A 134 -9.66 -1.25 6.04
CA ALA A 134 -10.17 -0.94 7.37
C ALA A 134 -11.50 -1.67 7.60
N ASP A 135 -11.63 -2.31 8.77
CA ASP A 135 -12.89 -2.96 9.14
C ASP A 135 -14.04 -1.94 9.25
N SER A 136 -15.26 -2.42 9.11
CA SER A 136 -16.45 -1.57 9.27
C SER A 136 -16.47 -0.92 10.65
N GLY A 137 -16.49 0.42 10.68
CA GLY A 137 -16.46 1.20 11.93
C GLY A 137 -15.06 1.53 12.47
N CYS A 138 -13.99 1.06 11.81
CA CYS A 138 -12.62 1.43 12.12
C CYS A 138 -12.09 2.43 11.09
N SER A 139 -11.23 3.36 11.49
CA SER A 139 -10.52 4.23 10.55
C SER A 139 -9.18 4.59 11.14
N PHE A 140 -8.15 4.60 10.31
CA PHE A 140 -6.79 4.84 10.77
C PHE A 140 -5.97 5.56 9.72
N ASN A 141 -4.91 6.22 10.19
CA ASN A 141 -3.93 6.86 9.32
C ASN A 141 -2.70 5.97 9.24
N ILE A 142 -2.14 5.84 8.04
CA ILE A 142 -0.85 5.18 7.83
C ILE A 142 0.24 6.18 8.25
N SER A 143 0.52 6.22 9.55
CA SER A 143 1.30 7.30 10.16
C SER A 143 2.78 7.34 9.73
N THR A 144 3.39 6.17 9.53
CA THR A 144 4.79 6.02 9.11
C THR A 144 4.92 4.89 8.09
N ALA A 145 5.92 4.98 7.22
CA ALA A 145 6.26 3.90 6.29
C ALA A 145 6.66 2.62 7.05
N ASP A 146 7.41 2.73 8.15
CA ASP A 146 7.89 1.57 8.92
C ASP A 146 6.77 0.68 9.46
N ILE A 147 5.66 1.28 9.94
CA ILE A 147 4.51 0.50 10.42
C ILE A 147 3.81 -0.21 9.25
N CYS A 148 3.69 0.48 8.12
CA CYS A 148 3.13 -0.09 6.90
C CYS A 148 3.99 -1.29 6.42
N ILE A 149 5.31 -1.10 6.34
CA ILE A 149 6.26 -2.13 5.93
C ILE A 149 6.15 -3.33 6.86
N TYR A 150 6.24 -3.09 8.18
CA TYR A 150 6.13 -4.14 9.19
C TYR A 150 4.88 -5.00 9.00
N ASN A 151 3.72 -4.38 8.79
CA ASN A 151 2.45 -5.08 8.64
C ASN A 151 2.37 -5.91 7.35
N PHE A 152 2.87 -5.40 6.22
CA PHE A 152 2.88 -6.14 4.95
C PHE A 152 3.95 -7.23 4.89
N GLU A 153 5.03 -7.09 5.64
CA GLU A 153 6.09 -8.10 5.75
C GLU A 153 5.71 -9.29 6.62
N GLN A 154 4.81 -9.14 7.59
CA GLN A 154 4.38 -10.25 8.45
C GLN A 154 3.95 -11.50 7.66
N PRO A 155 2.99 -11.41 6.70
CA PRO A 155 2.59 -12.57 5.93
C PRO A 155 3.69 -13.07 4.99
N ILE A 156 4.60 -12.21 4.51
CA ILE A 156 5.74 -12.65 3.68
C ILE A 156 6.69 -13.51 4.52
N LYS A 157 7.03 -13.05 5.73
CA LYS A 157 8.00 -13.70 6.61
C LYS A 157 7.46 -14.98 7.23
N GLU A 158 6.23 -14.96 7.72
CA GLU A 158 5.65 -16.09 8.44
C GLU A 158 5.04 -17.14 7.52
N CYS A 159 4.58 -16.76 6.33
CA CYS A 159 4.01 -17.71 5.37
C CYS A 159 5.03 -18.22 4.36
N ASN A 160 6.32 -17.97 4.55
CA ASN A 160 7.37 -18.51 3.69
C ASN A 160 7.65 -19.99 4.03
N ILE A 161 6.78 -20.89 3.57
CA ILE A 161 6.88 -22.34 3.80
C ILE A 161 7.77 -23.07 2.76
N GLY A 162 8.83 -22.41 2.28
CA GLY A 162 9.82 -23.01 1.38
C GLY A 162 9.56 -22.73 -0.10
N MET A 163 9.29 -23.76 -0.90
CA MET A 163 9.02 -23.59 -2.35
C MET A 163 7.55 -23.28 -2.67
N GLU A 164 6.69 -23.25 -1.66
CA GLU A 164 5.26 -22.96 -1.78
C GLU A 164 4.95 -21.55 -1.22
N LYS A 165 3.81 -21.00 -1.65
CA LYS A 165 3.39 -19.59 -1.62
C LYS A 165 3.98 -18.70 -0.51
N GLN A 166 4.37 -17.48 -0.85
CA GLN A 166 4.83 -16.45 0.12
C GLN A 166 3.77 -15.36 0.32
N GLY A 167 2.67 -15.65 0.99
CA GLY A 167 1.65 -14.61 1.16
C GLY A 167 0.50 -15.01 2.05
N GLY A 168 -0.26 -14.00 2.44
CA GLY A 168 -1.31 -14.14 3.41
C GLY A 168 -1.94 -12.81 3.79
N VAL A 169 -2.70 -12.86 4.88
CA VAL A 169 -3.35 -11.72 5.51
C VAL A 169 -2.86 -11.60 6.94
N TYR A 170 -2.37 -10.42 7.29
CA TYR A 170 -2.12 -10.02 8.67
C TYR A 170 -3.27 -9.16 9.16
N SER A 171 -3.96 -9.66 10.18
CA SER A 171 -5.10 -9.00 10.79
C SER A 171 -4.70 -8.44 12.15
N ILE A 172 -5.02 -7.17 12.37
CA ILE A 172 -4.92 -6.50 13.67
C ILE A 172 -6.24 -5.78 13.92
N PRO A 173 -6.61 -5.46 15.17
CA PRO A 173 -7.91 -4.84 15.46
C PRO A 173 -8.19 -3.62 14.58
N GLY A 174 -9.21 -3.74 13.72
CA GLY A 174 -9.69 -2.66 12.85
C GLY A 174 -9.02 -2.57 11.47
N SER A 175 -8.09 -3.46 11.13
CA SER A 175 -7.46 -3.47 9.80
C SER A 175 -6.93 -4.84 9.38
N GLN A 176 -6.92 -5.05 8.06
CA GLN A 176 -6.34 -6.23 7.43
C GLN A 176 -5.29 -5.82 6.39
N TRP A 177 -4.15 -6.49 6.41
CA TRP A 177 -2.98 -6.21 5.57
C TRP A 177 -2.66 -7.47 4.78
N ARG A 178 -2.92 -7.43 3.48
CA ARG A 178 -2.75 -8.57 2.57
C ARG A 178 -1.51 -8.37 1.72
N THR A 179 -0.74 -9.44 1.59
CA THR A 179 0.33 -9.56 0.58
C THR A 179 0.15 -10.88 -0.15
N ASP A 180 0.01 -10.83 -1.48
CA ASP A 180 -0.26 -12.00 -2.31
C ASP A 180 0.61 -11.99 -3.59
N PRO A 181 1.76 -12.66 -3.55
CA PRO A 181 2.58 -12.87 -4.74
C PRO A 181 1.92 -13.86 -5.69
N GLY A 182 1.95 -13.52 -6.96
CA GLY A 182 1.34 -14.34 -8.00
C GLY A 182 1.61 -13.80 -9.39
N ASN A 183 1.33 -14.64 -10.38
CA ASN A 183 1.25 -14.22 -11.77
C ASN A 183 -0.17 -13.70 -12.04
N TRP A 184 -0.40 -12.41 -11.80
CA TRP A 184 -1.70 -11.77 -11.98
C TRP A 184 -1.89 -11.20 -13.40
N PHE A 185 -1.19 -11.74 -14.39
CA PHE A 185 -1.32 -11.30 -15.78
C PHE A 185 -2.61 -11.84 -16.40
N GLY A 186 -3.70 -11.10 -16.21
CA GLY A 186 -4.74 -10.97 -17.22
C GLY A 186 -5.51 -12.25 -17.59
N ASN A 187 -6.12 -12.92 -16.62
CA ASN A 187 -7.48 -13.44 -16.76
C ASN A 187 -8.09 -13.61 -15.37
N LYS A 188 -8.96 -12.66 -14.98
CA LYS A 188 -9.75 -12.76 -13.76
C LYS A 188 -10.80 -13.86 -13.93
N THR A 189 -10.49 -15.06 -13.48
CA THR A 189 -11.47 -16.00 -12.94
C THR A 189 -10.74 -16.83 -11.90
N ASP A 190 -11.34 -16.94 -10.71
CA ASP A 190 -10.90 -17.70 -9.53
C ASP A 190 -9.93 -16.87 -8.66
N VAL A 191 -10.27 -16.42 -7.44
CA VAL A 191 -11.20 -16.92 -6.41
C VAL A 191 -11.83 -15.74 -5.68
#